data_AF-A0A4R3MJ96-F1
#
_entry.id   AF-A0A4R3MJ96-F1
#
_cell.length_a   1.000
_cell.length_b   1.000
_cell.length_c   1.000
_cell.angle_alpha   90.00
_cell.angle_beta   90.00
_cell.angle_gamma   90.00
#
_symmetry.space_group_name_H-M   'P 1'
#
loop_
_entity.id
_entity.type
_entity.pdbx_description
1 polymer ?
#
loop_
_entity_poly.entity_id
_entity_poly.type
_entity_poly.pdbx_seq_one_letter_code
_entity_poly.pdbx_strand_id
1 'polypeptide(L)'
;MKRIIVFGTGSSAEKLLSSLDYSQVQISFFVDNNEKNQYMKFRGYDIFHPKEIIKAKYDYIIIASQYSVEIMQQLLNYNISFNKIIPSDSYTHNNDIKSMQDEIYKGITIHDEVNNNKLKIALINYNYSNYNGYSLFRKLPKYIQNKYEIDLIEIQDKEKLMEYDVICSSHYDGIYDRKHINLELWHGFPLKQMGNMHYETNQESLNYYRNRSDNTNLIFSYSQLYSTFFNACFSNSGDKYRITGMPRNDLLFEKGSLVKLEKICQRTLMDTNIVFFLPTWKKGKNKKIESNREWSKLFGFSNENEENIVKMLERNNLFLLVKLHPYEYDVYKDMDIFKHDRVFLLSEEHLIQNRIHLYELLNCGKMLITDYSSIYFDTLLVDMPIIFTPFDINEYSKKRGFLIEPYDFFTPGPKVEKLEELEEEIARYISGKDQYKDKRERIKNIVFKYTDNKASLRVWKEIDKYLSKNRT
;
A
#
# COMPACT_ATOMS: atom_id res chain seq x y z
N MET A 1 28.02 -0.70 17.01
CA MET A 1 27.96 0.53 16.20
C MET A 1 29.34 1.16 16.11
N LYS A 2 29.79 1.44 14.89
CA LYS A 2 31.02 2.20 14.62
C LYS A 2 30.73 3.69 14.81
N ARG A 3 31.61 4.42 15.49
CA ARG A 3 31.53 5.87 15.68
C ARG A 3 32.30 6.57 14.59
N ILE A 4 31.63 7.44 13.85
CA ILE A 4 32.24 8.20 12.77
C ILE A 4 32.18 9.69 13.04
N ILE A 5 33.20 10.41 12.58
CA ILE A 5 33.21 11.86 12.45
C ILE A 5 33.10 12.17 10.96
N VAL A 6 32.27 13.13 10.57
CA VAL A 6 32.12 13.52 9.16
C VAL A 6 32.77 14.88 8.94
N PHE A 7 33.72 14.96 8.00
CA PHE A 7 34.45 16.17 7.66
C PHE A 7 33.84 16.81 6.42
N GLY A 8 33.12 17.92 6.62
CA GLY A 8 32.43 18.71 5.59
C GLY A 8 30.91 18.73 5.79
N THR A 9 30.29 19.87 5.50
CA THR A 9 28.82 20.06 5.62
C THR A 9 28.15 20.42 4.28
N GLY A 10 28.76 20.01 3.17
CA GLY A 10 28.29 20.31 1.81
C GLY A 10 27.38 19.23 1.21
N SER A 11 27.18 19.30 -0.11
CA SER A 11 26.38 18.33 -0.86
C SER A 11 26.92 16.89 -0.78
N SER A 12 28.24 16.71 -0.66
CA SER A 12 28.86 15.40 -0.42
C SER A 12 28.48 14.82 0.94
N ALA A 13 28.32 15.66 1.97
CA ALA A 13 27.85 15.24 3.28
C ALA A 13 26.38 14.80 3.26
N GLU A 14 25.52 15.52 2.51
CA GLU A 14 24.12 15.08 2.30
C GLU A 14 24.04 13.71 1.61
N LYS A 15 24.88 13.50 0.59
CA LYS A 15 24.96 12.20 -0.10
C LYS A 15 25.39 11.09 0.86
N LEU A 16 26.42 11.31 1.66
CA LEU A 16 26.89 10.36 2.67
C LEU A 16 25.79 10.05 3.69
N LEU A 17 25.14 11.06 4.27
CA LEU A 17 24.07 10.85 5.25
C LEU A 17 22.93 9.99 4.71
N SER A 18 22.65 10.07 3.41
CA SER A 18 21.62 9.27 2.74
C SER A 18 22.02 7.82 2.45
N SER A 19 23.32 7.48 2.51
CA SER A 19 23.84 6.13 2.22
C SER A 19 24.27 5.33 3.45
N LEU A 20 24.34 5.96 4.62
CA LEU A 20 24.75 5.32 5.88
C LEU A 20 23.69 4.34 6.41
N ASP A 21 24.15 3.18 6.88
CA ASP A 21 23.34 2.27 7.69
C ASP A 21 23.42 2.67 9.18
N TYR A 22 22.42 3.42 9.65
CA TYR A 22 22.34 3.89 11.04
C TYR A 22 22.13 2.76 12.07
N SER A 23 21.88 1.52 11.65
CA SER A 23 21.90 0.36 12.56
C SER A 23 23.33 -0.08 12.92
N GLN A 24 24.30 0.25 12.06
CA GLN A 24 25.71 -0.10 12.21
C GLN A 24 26.59 1.10 12.59
N VAL A 25 26.12 2.33 12.38
CA VAL A 25 26.91 3.56 12.49
C VAL A 25 26.27 4.58 13.43
N GLN A 26 27.10 5.21 14.25
CA GLN A 26 26.77 6.40 15.04
C GLN A 26 27.62 7.58 14.57
N ILE A 27 26.97 8.67 14.16
CA ILE A 27 27.68 9.93 13.88
C ILE A 27 27.92 10.63 15.21
N SER A 28 29.19 10.94 15.50
CA SER A 28 29.56 11.65 16.73
C SER A 28 29.32 13.14 16.58
N PHE A 29 29.87 13.73 15.53
CA PHE A 29 29.70 15.14 15.15
C PHE A 29 30.29 15.39 13.76
N PHE A 30 30.06 16.59 13.25
CA PHE A 30 30.64 17.10 12.02
C PHE A 30 31.84 18.00 12.31
N VAL A 31 32.73 18.15 11.34
CA VAL A 31 33.79 19.16 11.37
C VAL A 31 33.89 19.87 10.04
N ASP A 32 34.20 21.16 10.04
CA ASP A 32 34.34 21.95 8.80
C ASP A 32 35.43 23.01 8.96
N ASN A 33 36.19 23.26 7.89
CA ASN A 33 37.24 24.28 7.86
C ASN A 33 36.65 25.70 7.75
N ASN A 34 35.41 25.85 7.29
CA ASN A 34 34.73 27.13 7.23
C ASN A 34 34.28 27.55 8.63
N GLU A 35 34.94 28.55 9.21
CA GLU A 35 34.65 29.08 10.54
C GLU A 35 33.17 29.51 10.71
N LYS A 36 32.50 29.95 9.63
CA LYS A 36 31.08 30.32 9.67
C LYS A 36 30.15 29.13 9.96
N ASN A 37 30.59 27.91 9.66
CA ASN A 37 29.82 26.70 9.89
C ASN A 37 30.12 26.08 11.26
N GLN A 38 31.22 26.45 11.91
CA GLN A 38 31.61 25.89 13.20
C GLN A 38 30.66 26.35 14.31
N TYR A 39 30.41 25.46 15.26
CA TYR A 39 29.46 25.62 16.39
C TYR A 39 27.99 25.83 15.97
N MET A 40 27.67 25.58 14.70
CA MET A 40 26.31 25.44 14.17
C MET A 40 25.92 23.96 14.10
N LYS A 41 24.66 23.68 13.72
CA LYS A 41 24.18 22.30 13.50
C LYS A 41 24.02 21.98 12.02
N PHE A 42 24.51 20.81 11.61
CA PHE A 42 24.21 20.20 10.32
C PHE A 42 23.32 18.97 10.53
N ARG A 43 22.09 19.02 10.02
CA ARG A 43 21.11 17.91 10.13
C ARG A 43 20.95 17.38 11.56
N GLY A 44 21.03 18.29 12.55
CA GLY A 44 20.87 17.98 13.97
C GLY A 44 22.17 17.64 14.72
N TYR A 45 23.29 17.47 14.02
CA TYR A 45 24.61 17.21 14.60
C TYR A 45 25.42 18.49 14.74
N ASP A 46 26.18 18.62 15.82
CA ASP A 46 27.07 19.77 16.04
C ASP A 46 28.25 19.74 15.05
N ILE A 47 28.67 20.92 14.60
CA ILE A 47 29.84 21.11 13.73
C ILE A 47 30.96 21.71 14.58
N PHE A 48 32.13 21.10 14.61
CA PHE A 48 33.27 21.58 15.39
C PHE A 48 34.46 22.00 14.50
N HIS A 49 35.38 22.73 15.11
CA HIS A 49 36.68 22.98 14.50
C HIS A 49 37.46 21.66 14.35
N PRO A 50 38.18 21.41 13.23
CA PRO A 50 38.89 20.15 12.98
C PRO A 50 39.88 19.69 14.08
N LYS A 51 40.47 20.63 14.83
CA LYS A 51 41.32 20.33 16.00
C LYS A 51 40.60 19.56 17.12
N GLU A 52 39.28 19.65 17.21
CA GLU A 52 38.50 18.94 18.24
C GLU A 52 38.45 17.42 18.00
N ILE A 53 38.80 16.96 16.79
CA ILE A 53 38.91 15.53 16.46
C ILE A 53 39.87 14.82 17.43
N ILE A 54 40.98 15.47 17.79
CA ILE A 54 42.05 14.90 18.63
C ILE A 54 41.53 14.53 20.03
N LYS A 55 40.48 15.22 20.50
CA LYS A 55 39.88 15.00 21.84
C LYS A 55 38.75 13.96 21.83
N ALA A 56 38.32 13.52 20.65
CA ALA A 56 37.14 12.69 20.48
C ALA A 56 37.48 11.19 20.37
N LYS A 57 36.54 10.34 20.79
CA LYS A 57 36.60 8.89 20.55
C LYS A 57 35.85 8.55 19.26
N TYR A 58 36.58 8.13 18.23
CA TYR A 58 36.03 7.72 16.93
C TYR A 58 36.73 6.46 16.42
N ASP A 59 36.03 5.73 15.56
CA ASP A 59 36.58 4.61 14.80
C ASP A 59 37.14 5.11 13.46
N TYR A 60 36.38 5.95 12.74
CA TYR A 60 36.78 6.50 11.44
C TYR A 60 36.38 7.97 11.26
N ILE A 61 37.08 8.67 10.38
CA ILE A 61 36.75 10.02 9.88
C ILE A 61 36.43 9.89 8.41
N ILE A 62 35.22 10.31 8.01
CA ILE A 62 34.80 10.31 6.61
C ILE A 62 34.89 11.73 6.05
N ILE A 63 35.71 11.95 5.02
CA ILE A 63 35.84 13.24 4.35
C ILE A 63 34.74 13.38 3.30
N ALA A 64 33.72 14.15 3.63
CA ALA A 64 32.55 14.45 2.80
C ALA A 64 32.66 15.85 2.17
N SER A 65 33.74 16.08 1.42
CA SER A 65 34.08 17.37 0.83
C SER A 65 34.80 17.19 -0.50
N GLN A 66 34.67 18.18 -1.39
CA GLN A 66 35.42 18.25 -2.65
C GLN A 66 36.91 18.60 -2.46
N TYR A 67 37.30 19.04 -1.27
CA TYR A 67 38.68 19.39 -0.89
C TYR A 67 39.36 18.24 -0.12
N SER A 68 39.16 17.00 -0.59
CA SER A 68 39.53 15.79 0.16
C SER A 68 41.03 15.65 0.37
N VAL A 69 41.84 16.04 -0.61
CA VAL A 69 43.31 15.94 -0.56
C VAL A 69 43.88 16.91 0.48
N GLU A 70 43.42 18.16 0.49
CA GLU A 70 43.84 19.17 1.46
C GLU A 70 43.41 18.80 2.88
N ILE A 71 42.19 18.28 3.03
CA ILE A 71 41.67 17.80 4.31
C ILE A 71 42.45 16.57 4.78
N MET A 72 42.80 15.64 3.90
CA MET A 72 43.61 14.48 4.25
C MET A 72 44.99 14.91 4.76
N GLN A 73 45.66 15.83 4.07
CA GLN A 73 46.95 16.38 4.51
C GLN A 73 46.82 17.08 5.88
N GLN A 74 45.74 17.84 6.09
CA GLN A 74 45.45 18.47 7.38
C GLN A 74 45.29 17.45 8.51
N LEU A 75 44.53 16.36 8.28
CA LEU A 75 44.31 15.32 9.28
C LEU A 75 45.60 14.55 9.61
N LEU A 76 46.45 14.30 8.62
CA LEU A 76 47.77 13.71 8.82
C LEU A 76 48.68 14.63 9.66
N ASN A 77 48.63 15.94 9.43
CA ASN A 77 49.35 16.92 10.25
C ASN A 77 48.83 16.99 11.69
N TYR A 78 47.61 16.52 11.97
CA TYR A 78 47.09 16.33 13.33
C TYR A 78 47.52 15.00 13.96
N ASN A 79 48.46 14.26 13.34
CA ASN A 79 48.90 12.93 13.74
C ASN A 79 47.78 11.89 13.76
N ILE A 80 46.73 12.08 12.96
CA ILE A 80 45.67 11.09 12.82
C ILE A 80 46.19 9.98 11.89
N SER A 81 46.10 8.75 12.37
CA SER A 81 46.55 7.59 11.60
C SER A 81 45.82 7.51 10.26
N PHE A 82 46.60 7.33 9.19
CA PHE A 82 46.09 7.26 7.82
C PHE A 82 44.95 6.23 7.66
N ASN A 83 45.05 5.09 8.34
CA ASN A 83 44.04 4.02 8.31
C ASN A 83 42.69 4.36 8.96
N LYS A 84 42.56 5.54 9.59
CA LYS A 84 41.30 6.03 10.17
C LYS A 84 40.62 7.08 9.29
N ILE A 85 41.23 7.50 8.19
CA ILE A 85 40.75 8.59 7.34
C ILE A 85 40.20 8.00 6.04
N ILE A 86 38.96 8.35 5.70
CA ILE A 86 38.22 7.76 4.58
C ILE A 86 37.68 8.90 3.70
N PRO A 87 38.29 9.19 2.54
CA PRO A 87 37.68 10.12 1.58
C PRO A 87 36.41 9.53 0.97
N SER A 88 35.42 10.38 0.69
CA SER A 88 34.14 9.99 0.06
C SER A 88 34.12 10.17 -1.46
N ASP A 89 35.10 10.88 -2.00
CA ASP A 89 35.34 11.05 -3.41
C ASP A 89 36.34 10.01 -3.94
N SER A 90 35.96 9.37 -5.05
CA SER A 90 36.63 8.21 -5.64
C SER A 90 37.84 8.57 -6.52
N TYR A 91 38.38 9.79 -6.41
CA TYR A 91 39.44 10.25 -7.29
C TYR A 91 40.83 10.06 -6.67
N THR A 92 41.52 9.05 -7.21
CA THR A 92 42.93 8.70 -7.00
C THR A 92 43.25 8.21 -5.58
N HIS A 93 44.38 7.49 -5.45
CA HIS A 93 44.98 6.89 -4.26
C HIS A 93 44.94 5.34 -4.24
N ASN A 94 46.13 4.78 -3.98
CA ASN A 94 46.59 3.39 -4.12
C ASN A 94 45.57 2.25 -3.92
N ASN A 95 45.80 1.13 -4.61
CA ASN A 95 45.03 -0.11 -4.48
C ASN A 95 44.80 -0.57 -3.03
N ASP A 96 45.77 -0.34 -2.14
CA ASP A 96 45.65 -0.69 -0.71
C ASP A 96 44.61 0.18 0.02
N ILE A 97 44.51 1.46 -0.35
CA ILE A 97 43.56 2.43 0.21
C ILE A 97 42.16 2.11 -0.30
N LYS A 98 42.03 1.76 -1.59
CA LYS A 98 40.77 1.32 -2.18
C LYS A 98 40.25 0.03 -1.55
N SER A 99 41.12 -0.95 -1.31
CA SER A 99 40.74 -2.21 -0.64
C SER A 99 40.27 -1.98 0.81
N MET A 100 40.97 -1.12 1.55
CA MET A 100 40.58 -0.76 2.92
C MET A 100 39.32 0.11 2.97
N GLN A 101 39.14 1.03 2.01
CA GLN A 101 37.91 1.80 1.80
C GLN A 101 36.75 0.85 1.50
N ASP A 102 36.90 -0.08 0.57
CA ASP A 102 35.86 -1.03 0.18
C ASP A 102 35.47 -1.94 1.36
N GLU A 103 36.41 -2.41 2.19
CA GLU A 103 36.10 -3.20 3.38
C GLU A 103 35.37 -2.38 4.47
N ILE A 104 35.81 -1.15 4.74
CA ILE A 104 35.19 -0.33 5.77
C ILE A 104 33.83 0.15 5.30
N TYR A 105 33.72 0.66 4.07
CA TYR A 105 32.46 1.06 3.46
C TYR A 105 31.49 -0.15 3.32
N LYS A 106 31.94 -1.38 3.01
CA LYS A 106 31.13 -2.62 3.11
C LYS A 106 30.52 -2.83 4.50
N GLY A 107 31.19 -2.38 5.55
CA GLY A 107 30.72 -2.47 6.93
C GLY A 107 29.86 -1.29 7.42
N ILE A 108 29.83 -0.15 6.71
CA ILE A 108 29.18 1.09 7.20
C ILE A 108 28.24 1.78 6.18
N THR A 109 28.28 1.39 4.91
CA THR A 109 27.39 1.88 3.84
C THR A 109 26.69 0.72 3.15
N ILE A 110 25.50 0.99 2.62
CA ILE A 110 24.76 0.04 1.78
C ILE A 110 25.50 -0.05 0.44
N HIS A 111 26.36 -1.07 0.25
CA HIS A 111 27.02 -1.27 -1.04
C HIS A 111 26.14 -2.02 -2.03
N ASP A 112 25.95 -1.35 -3.18
CA ASP A 112 25.69 -1.96 -4.46
C ASP A 112 26.81 -2.97 -4.79
N GLU A 113 26.48 -4.25 -4.79
CA GLU A 113 27.13 -5.13 -5.76
C GLU A 113 26.67 -4.65 -7.14
N VAL A 114 27.63 -4.23 -7.98
CA VAL A 114 27.42 -4.18 -9.43
C VAL A 114 27.29 -5.63 -9.89
N ASN A 115 26.13 -6.20 -9.60
CA ASN A 115 25.66 -7.44 -10.19
C ASN A 115 25.06 -7.01 -11.53
N ASN A 116 25.72 -7.36 -12.62
CA ASN A 116 25.31 -6.95 -13.97
C ASN A 116 23.95 -7.52 -14.41
N ASN A 117 23.23 -8.22 -13.53
CA ASN A 117 21.81 -8.55 -13.66
C ASN A 117 21.09 -8.22 -12.33
N LYS A 118 20.46 -7.04 -12.24
CA LYS A 118 19.47 -6.77 -11.19
C LYS A 118 18.32 -7.77 -11.36
N LEU A 119 17.77 -8.29 -10.25
CA LEU A 119 16.55 -9.09 -10.36
C LEU A 119 15.43 -8.18 -10.89
N LYS A 120 14.66 -8.73 -11.82
CA LYS A 120 13.47 -8.10 -12.39
C LYS A 120 12.25 -8.47 -11.58
N ILE A 121 11.53 -7.46 -11.10
CA ILE A 121 10.32 -7.62 -10.28
C ILE A 121 9.12 -7.06 -11.05
N ALA A 122 8.16 -7.94 -11.37
CA ALA A 122 6.87 -7.56 -11.91
C ALA A 122 5.88 -7.26 -10.79
N LEU A 123 5.27 -6.08 -10.81
CA LEU A 123 4.14 -5.70 -9.96
C LEU A 123 2.85 -5.75 -10.78
N ILE A 124 2.04 -6.79 -10.60
CA ILE A 124 0.80 -6.97 -11.36
C ILE A 124 -0.27 -5.97 -10.90
N ASN A 125 -0.91 -5.28 -11.86
CA ASN A 125 -1.94 -4.25 -11.63
C ASN A 125 -3.08 -4.25 -12.66
N TYR A 126 -3.21 -5.28 -13.50
CA TYR A 126 -4.22 -5.32 -14.57
C TYR A 126 -5.63 -5.80 -14.14
N ASN A 127 -5.84 -6.08 -12.86
CA ASN A 127 -7.14 -6.55 -12.34
C ASN A 127 -7.86 -5.44 -11.57
N TYR A 128 -9.14 -5.24 -11.85
CA TYR A 128 -9.97 -4.12 -11.37
C TYR A 128 -10.07 -3.94 -9.84
N SER A 129 -9.70 -4.96 -9.06
CA SER A 129 -9.70 -4.93 -7.58
C SER A 129 -8.29 -4.95 -6.97
N ASN A 130 -7.25 -5.05 -7.81
CA ASN A 130 -5.86 -5.10 -7.41
C ASN A 130 -5.22 -3.73 -7.58
N TYR A 131 -5.04 -3.03 -6.45
CA TYR A 131 -4.32 -1.76 -6.40
C TYR A 131 -3.02 -1.86 -5.58
N ASN A 132 -2.64 -3.08 -5.16
CA ASN A 132 -1.48 -3.25 -4.31
C ASN A 132 -0.19 -3.07 -5.11
N GLY A 133 -0.11 -3.60 -6.33
CA GLY A 133 1.03 -3.41 -7.24
C GLY A 133 1.27 -1.92 -7.54
N TYR A 134 0.21 -1.18 -7.89
CA TYR A 134 0.29 0.27 -8.10
C TYR A 134 0.81 1.01 -6.86
N SER A 135 0.27 0.72 -5.67
CA SER A 135 0.72 1.40 -4.45
C SER A 135 2.19 1.11 -4.14
N LEU A 136 2.66 -0.13 -4.35
CA LEU A 136 4.07 -0.49 -4.20
C LEU A 136 4.96 0.28 -5.16
N PHE A 137 4.56 0.38 -6.42
CA PHE A 137 5.29 1.11 -7.45
C PHE A 137 5.36 2.62 -7.13
N ARG A 138 4.24 3.21 -6.70
CA ARG A 138 4.16 4.63 -6.38
C ARG A 138 4.88 5.01 -5.08
N LYS A 139 4.95 4.10 -4.11
CA LYS A 139 5.65 4.27 -2.82
C LYS A 139 7.03 3.61 -2.81
N LEU A 140 7.64 3.44 -3.98
CA LEU A 140 8.89 2.70 -4.16
C LEU A 140 10.08 3.42 -3.50
N PRO A 141 10.75 2.83 -2.50
CA PRO A 141 11.91 3.43 -1.86
C PRO A 141 13.13 3.47 -2.79
N LYS A 142 13.96 4.52 -2.67
CA LYS A 142 15.14 4.70 -3.53
C LYS A 142 16.17 3.56 -3.44
N TYR A 143 16.36 2.99 -2.25
CA TYR A 143 17.26 1.84 -2.08
C TYR A 143 16.78 0.58 -2.83
N ILE A 144 15.47 0.41 -2.97
CA ILE A 144 14.87 -0.68 -3.75
C ILE A 144 15.06 -0.42 -5.25
N GLN A 145 14.84 0.82 -5.71
CA GLN A 145 15.07 1.21 -7.12
C GLN A 145 16.53 0.98 -7.55
N ASN A 146 17.47 1.21 -6.64
CA ASN A 146 18.88 0.99 -6.92
C ASN A 146 19.21 -0.50 -7.03
N LYS A 147 18.54 -1.36 -6.24
CA LYS A 147 18.87 -2.79 -6.13
C LYS A 147 18.16 -3.69 -7.17
N TYR A 148 16.98 -3.29 -7.64
CA TYR A 148 16.12 -4.13 -8.49
C TYR A 148 15.63 -3.36 -9.73
N GLU A 149 15.35 -4.08 -10.81
CA GLU A 149 14.58 -3.57 -11.96
C GLU A 149 13.10 -3.87 -11.68
N ILE A 150 12.23 -2.87 -11.72
CA ILE A 150 10.85 -2.99 -11.22
C ILE A 150 9.90 -2.36 -12.21
N ASP A 151 8.95 -3.17 -12.68
CA ASP A 151 7.93 -2.73 -13.61
C ASP A 151 6.52 -2.91 -13.04
N LEU A 152 5.65 -1.95 -13.35
CA LEU A 152 4.22 -2.09 -13.14
C LEU A 152 3.60 -2.74 -14.39
N ILE A 153 2.94 -3.88 -14.20
CA ILE A 153 2.33 -4.66 -15.29
C ILE A 153 0.82 -4.38 -15.33
N GLU A 154 0.40 -3.57 -16.29
CA GLU A 154 -0.98 -3.09 -16.43
C GLU A 154 -1.78 -3.80 -17.52
N ILE A 155 -1.13 -4.69 -18.27
CA ILE A 155 -1.76 -5.54 -19.29
C ILE A 155 -1.51 -7.00 -18.92
N GLN A 156 -2.55 -7.83 -19.02
CA GLN A 156 -2.43 -9.25 -18.78
C GLN A 156 -1.67 -9.92 -19.94
N ASP A 157 -0.37 -10.13 -19.73
CA ASP A 157 0.52 -10.79 -20.68
C ASP A 157 1.42 -11.78 -19.92
N LYS A 158 1.11 -13.07 -20.04
CA LYS A 158 1.89 -14.12 -19.37
C LYS A 158 3.23 -14.38 -20.02
N GLU A 159 3.39 -14.11 -21.30
CA GLU A 159 4.68 -14.30 -21.99
C GLU A 159 5.67 -13.25 -21.50
N LYS A 160 5.22 -11.99 -21.40
CA LYS A 160 6.02 -10.92 -20.80
C LYS A 160 6.41 -11.22 -19.35
N LEU A 161 5.52 -11.83 -18.56
CA LEU A 161 5.82 -12.19 -17.17
C LEU A 161 6.96 -13.23 -17.04
N MET A 162 7.26 -14.00 -18.08
CA MET A 162 8.40 -14.95 -18.09
C MET A 162 9.76 -14.26 -18.10
N GLU A 163 9.82 -12.95 -18.40
CA GLU A 163 11.06 -12.17 -18.40
C GLU A 163 11.48 -11.73 -16.98
N TYR A 164 10.63 -11.94 -15.98
CA TYR A 164 10.85 -11.48 -14.61
C TYR A 164 11.30 -12.62 -13.70
N ASP A 165 12.13 -12.29 -12.70
CA ASP A 165 12.55 -13.28 -11.70
C ASP A 165 11.54 -13.38 -10.54
N VAL A 166 10.90 -12.26 -10.22
CA VAL A 166 9.98 -12.10 -9.10
C VAL A 166 8.65 -11.55 -9.61
N ILE A 167 7.55 -12.20 -9.23
CA ILE A 167 6.21 -11.78 -9.60
C ILE A 167 5.42 -11.48 -8.33
N CYS A 168 5.03 -10.23 -8.18
CA CYS A 168 4.15 -9.78 -7.11
C CYS A 168 2.72 -9.66 -7.64
N SER A 169 1.84 -10.54 -7.17
CA SER A 169 0.48 -10.68 -7.67
C SER A 169 -0.59 -10.49 -6.61
N SER A 170 -1.81 -10.27 -7.09
CA SER A 170 -3.03 -10.52 -6.33
C SER A 170 -3.81 -11.65 -7.02
N HIS A 171 -4.80 -12.24 -6.35
CA HIS A 171 -5.69 -13.27 -6.93
C HIS A 171 -4.98 -14.53 -7.45
N TYR A 172 -3.70 -14.73 -7.10
CA TYR A 172 -2.84 -15.72 -7.73
C TYR A 172 -2.72 -15.59 -9.27
N ASP A 173 -2.59 -14.36 -9.76
CA ASP A 173 -2.42 -14.05 -11.19
C ASP A 173 -0.98 -14.23 -11.73
N GLY A 174 -0.03 -14.65 -10.88
CA GLY A 174 1.36 -14.92 -11.25
C GLY A 174 1.60 -16.23 -12.04
N ILE A 175 2.87 -16.63 -12.13
CA ILE A 175 3.33 -17.85 -12.83
C ILE A 175 3.88 -18.84 -11.80
N TYR A 176 3.15 -19.93 -11.57
CA TYR A 176 3.42 -20.89 -10.50
C TYR A 176 4.12 -22.15 -11.02
N ASP A 177 5.35 -21.97 -11.53
CA ASP A 177 6.14 -22.99 -12.26
C ASP A 177 7.42 -23.44 -11.53
N ARG A 178 7.57 -23.09 -10.24
CA ARG A 178 8.76 -23.29 -9.39
C ARG A 178 10.01 -22.49 -9.77
N LYS A 179 10.04 -21.84 -10.93
CA LYS A 179 11.19 -21.03 -11.37
C LYS A 179 11.07 -19.59 -10.87
N HIS A 180 9.85 -19.04 -10.92
CA HIS A 180 9.57 -17.68 -10.50
C HIS A 180 9.37 -17.60 -8.99
N ILE A 181 9.87 -16.51 -8.39
CA ILE A 181 9.56 -16.16 -7.01
C ILE A 181 8.19 -15.49 -6.99
N ASN A 182 7.17 -16.15 -6.44
CA ASN A 182 5.80 -15.62 -6.38
C ASN A 182 5.49 -15.01 -5.02
N LEU A 183 5.02 -13.77 -5.03
CA LEU A 183 4.68 -12.98 -3.85
C LEU A 183 3.20 -12.59 -3.91
N GLU A 184 2.40 -13.03 -2.95
CA GLU A 184 0.94 -12.84 -2.99
C GLU A 184 0.49 -11.73 -2.03
N LEU A 185 -0.13 -10.68 -2.60
CA LEU A 185 -0.69 -9.53 -1.88
C LEU A 185 -2.19 -9.67 -1.62
N TRP A 186 -2.88 -10.54 -2.36
CA TRP A 186 -4.33 -10.68 -2.38
C TRP A 186 -5.06 -9.34 -2.59
N HIS A 187 -6.37 -9.29 -2.32
CA HIS A 187 -7.21 -8.16 -2.74
C HIS A 187 -8.27 -7.75 -1.70
N GLY A 188 -8.04 -8.05 -0.43
CA GLY A 188 -8.91 -7.59 0.66
C GLY A 188 -9.03 -8.57 1.81
N PHE A 189 -9.55 -8.07 2.93
CA PHE A 189 -9.84 -8.93 4.08
C PHE A 189 -10.96 -9.94 3.74
N PRO A 190 -10.78 -11.25 4.00
CA PRO A 190 -11.76 -12.26 3.62
C PRO A 190 -13.06 -12.14 4.43
N LEU A 191 -14.15 -11.77 3.75
CA LEU A 191 -15.52 -11.86 4.27
C LEU A 191 -16.23 -13.13 3.80
N LYS A 192 -16.01 -13.48 2.53
CA LYS A 192 -16.75 -14.52 1.80
C LYS A 192 -15.94 -15.81 1.74
N GLN A 193 -16.61 -16.97 1.72
CA GLN A 193 -15.93 -18.26 1.58
C GLN A 193 -15.16 -18.36 0.26
N MET A 194 -13.97 -18.94 0.28
CA MET A 194 -13.12 -19.08 -0.91
C MET A 194 -12.25 -20.33 -0.77
N GLY A 195 -11.72 -20.81 -1.89
CA GLY A 195 -10.80 -21.96 -1.89
C GLY A 195 -11.38 -23.16 -1.16
N ASN A 196 -10.61 -23.75 -0.26
CA ASN A 196 -10.99 -24.94 0.51
C ASN A 196 -12.22 -24.73 1.40
N MET A 197 -12.54 -23.48 1.75
CA MET A 197 -13.68 -23.14 2.62
C MET A 197 -14.99 -22.93 1.87
N HIS A 198 -14.98 -22.94 0.54
CA HIS A 198 -16.20 -22.80 -0.27
C HIS A 198 -16.82 -24.16 -0.56
N TYR A 199 -18.11 -24.32 -0.23
CA TYR A 199 -18.80 -25.62 -0.26
C TYR A 199 -18.91 -26.24 -1.67
N GLU A 200 -18.87 -25.45 -2.75
CA GLU A 200 -18.87 -25.96 -4.15
C GLU A 200 -17.46 -26.27 -4.70
N THR A 201 -16.39 -26.15 -3.90
CA THR A 201 -15.02 -26.33 -4.42
C THR A 201 -14.76 -27.81 -4.75
N ASN A 202 -14.54 -28.08 -6.03
CA ASN A 202 -14.24 -29.42 -6.56
C ASN A 202 -12.73 -29.74 -6.53
N GLN A 203 -12.37 -31.01 -6.79
CA GLN A 203 -10.97 -31.45 -6.75
C GLN A 203 -10.05 -30.74 -7.75
N GLU A 204 -10.56 -30.39 -8.93
CA GLU A 204 -9.79 -29.63 -9.92
C GLU A 204 -9.39 -28.25 -9.37
N SER A 205 -10.35 -27.55 -8.76
CA SER A 205 -10.12 -26.27 -8.09
C SER A 205 -9.15 -26.41 -6.91
N LEU A 206 -9.30 -27.47 -6.10
CA LEU A 206 -8.37 -27.76 -4.99
C LEU A 206 -6.95 -27.95 -5.51
N ASN A 207 -6.76 -28.73 -6.57
CA ASN A 207 -5.44 -28.93 -7.17
C ASN A 207 -4.85 -27.64 -7.76
N TYR A 208 -5.70 -26.83 -8.40
CA TYR A 208 -5.33 -25.50 -8.90
C TYR A 208 -4.83 -24.57 -7.78
N TYR A 209 -5.51 -24.55 -6.63
CA TYR A 209 -5.12 -23.74 -5.47
C TYR A 209 -3.91 -24.30 -4.73
N ARG A 210 -3.77 -25.63 -4.64
CA ARG A 210 -2.59 -26.30 -4.07
C ARG A 210 -1.34 -25.96 -4.87
N ASN A 211 -1.37 -26.08 -6.19
CA ASN A 211 -0.22 -25.70 -7.03
C ASN A 211 0.20 -24.24 -6.79
N ARG A 212 -0.76 -23.32 -6.64
CA ARG A 212 -0.46 -21.91 -6.33
C ARG A 212 0.17 -21.75 -4.95
N SER A 213 -0.43 -22.38 -3.95
CA SER A 213 0.02 -22.27 -2.56
C SER A 213 1.42 -22.87 -2.36
N ASP A 214 1.69 -24.03 -2.98
CA ASP A 214 2.98 -24.70 -2.92
C ASP A 214 4.08 -23.82 -3.53
N ASN A 215 3.77 -23.19 -4.67
CA ASN A 215 4.70 -22.35 -5.42
C ASN A 215 4.65 -20.85 -5.05
N THR A 216 3.92 -20.47 -4.00
CA THR A 216 3.96 -19.11 -3.43
C THR A 216 5.09 -19.02 -2.42
N ASN A 217 5.94 -18.00 -2.50
CA ASN A 217 7.08 -17.82 -1.60
C ASN A 217 6.74 -16.97 -0.38
N LEU A 218 6.02 -15.86 -0.58
CA LEU A 218 5.54 -15.01 0.51
C LEU A 218 4.08 -14.63 0.32
N ILE A 219 3.38 -14.46 1.44
CA ILE A 219 1.99 -13.98 1.50
C ILE A 219 1.93 -12.79 2.43
N PHE A 220 1.44 -11.65 1.95
CA PHE A 220 1.27 -10.46 2.77
C PHE A 220 -0.10 -10.48 3.46
N SER A 221 -0.19 -9.82 4.62
CA SER A 221 -1.34 -9.99 5.52
C SER A 221 -1.65 -8.74 6.33
N TYR A 222 -2.94 -8.56 6.62
CA TYR A 222 -3.46 -7.49 7.49
C TYR A 222 -3.11 -7.69 8.96
N SER A 223 -3.26 -8.92 9.43
CA SER A 223 -3.14 -9.34 10.84
C SER A 223 -3.00 -10.87 10.92
N GLN A 224 -2.81 -11.38 12.14
CA GLN A 224 -2.81 -12.83 12.38
C GLN A 224 -4.17 -13.46 12.01
N LEU A 225 -5.28 -12.76 12.27
CA LEU A 225 -6.62 -13.23 11.93
C LEU A 225 -6.78 -13.40 10.42
N TYR A 226 -6.31 -12.42 9.63
CA TYR A 226 -6.26 -12.55 8.18
C TYR A 226 -5.47 -13.78 7.76
N SER A 227 -4.26 -13.97 8.33
CA SER A 227 -3.41 -15.12 7.96
C SER A 227 -4.12 -16.44 8.24
N THR A 228 -4.86 -16.55 9.35
CA THR A 228 -5.67 -17.73 9.66
C THR A 228 -6.78 -17.96 8.63
N PHE A 229 -7.57 -16.94 8.29
CA PHE A 229 -8.64 -17.09 7.30
C PHE A 229 -8.10 -17.40 5.90
N PHE A 230 -7.05 -16.70 5.48
CA PHE A 230 -6.41 -16.95 4.20
C PHE A 230 -5.84 -18.38 4.14
N ASN A 231 -5.24 -18.87 5.23
CA ASN A 231 -4.72 -20.24 5.31
C ASN A 231 -5.82 -21.30 5.23
N ALA A 232 -6.95 -21.05 5.88
CA ALA A 232 -8.12 -21.92 5.79
C ALA A 232 -8.63 -22.00 4.35
N CYS A 233 -8.68 -20.88 3.61
CA CYS A 233 -9.04 -20.85 2.20
C CYS A 233 -7.99 -21.49 1.29
N PHE A 234 -6.71 -21.20 1.52
CA PHE A 234 -5.59 -21.60 0.69
C PHE A 234 -4.45 -22.08 1.59
N SER A 235 -4.29 -23.40 1.68
CA SER A 235 -3.36 -24.04 2.60
C SER A 235 -1.91 -23.70 2.25
N ASN A 236 -1.26 -22.92 3.11
CA ASN A 236 0.14 -22.51 2.96
C ASN A 236 0.91 -22.79 4.25
N SER A 237 2.24 -22.90 4.18
CA SER A 237 3.04 -22.96 5.39
C SER A 237 3.04 -21.63 6.14
N GLY A 238 2.99 -21.67 7.47
CA GLY A 238 2.85 -20.46 8.31
C GLY A 238 4.02 -19.48 8.19
N ASP A 239 5.23 -19.98 7.90
CA ASP A 239 6.45 -19.20 7.70
C ASP A 239 6.44 -18.37 6.41
N LYS A 240 5.48 -18.58 5.49
CA LYS A 240 5.30 -17.76 4.29
C LYS A 240 4.61 -16.41 4.57
N TYR A 241 3.89 -16.30 5.69
CA TYR A 241 3.06 -15.12 5.97
C TYR A 241 3.86 -13.95 6.53
N ARG A 242 3.56 -12.73 6.07
CA ARG A 242 4.14 -11.47 6.52
C ARG A 242 3.04 -10.47 6.86
N ILE A 243 2.90 -10.16 8.14
CA ILE A 243 1.95 -9.14 8.58
C ILE A 243 2.53 -7.77 8.29
N THR A 244 2.00 -7.11 7.28
CA THR A 244 2.49 -5.85 6.71
C THR A 244 1.35 -4.88 6.39
N GLY A 245 0.09 -5.17 6.76
CA GLY A 245 -1.02 -4.44 6.15
C GLY A 245 -1.02 -4.61 4.63
N MET A 246 -1.84 -3.83 3.93
CA MET A 246 -1.92 -3.89 2.46
C MET A 246 -1.46 -2.59 1.80
N PRO A 247 -0.57 -2.65 0.79
CA PRO A 247 -0.07 -1.48 0.08
C PRO A 247 -1.16 -0.51 -0.36
N ARG A 248 -2.28 -1.01 -0.92
CA ARG A 248 -3.37 -0.13 -1.40
C ARG A 248 -3.95 0.78 -0.32
N ASN A 249 -3.86 0.38 0.94
CA ASN A 249 -4.43 1.15 2.05
C ASN A 249 -3.60 2.41 2.35
N ASP A 250 -2.34 2.46 1.94
CA ASP A 250 -1.53 3.69 2.04
C ASP A 250 -2.14 4.83 1.21
N LEU A 251 -2.88 4.51 0.14
CA LEU A 251 -3.54 5.49 -0.74
C LEU A 251 -4.73 6.20 -0.09
N LEU A 252 -5.35 5.58 0.93
CA LEU A 252 -6.47 6.17 1.67
C LEU A 252 -6.08 7.45 2.40
N PHE A 253 -4.82 7.58 2.77
CA PHE A 253 -4.30 8.70 3.55
C PHE A 253 -3.76 9.84 2.67
N GLU A 254 -3.92 9.74 1.36
CA GLU A 254 -3.43 10.76 0.45
C GLU A 254 -4.27 12.03 0.45
N LYS A 255 -3.59 13.15 0.21
CA LYS A 255 -4.21 14.46 0.08
C LYS A 255 -4.76 14.65 -1.33
N GLY A 256 -5.71 15.57 -1.46
CA GLY A 256 -6.26 15.98 -2.75
C GLY A 256 -7.30 15.02 -3.33
N SER A 257 -7.90 14.15 -2.51
CA SER A 257 -9.00 13.27 -2.93
C SER A 257 -10.18 14.02 -3.55
N LEU A 258 -10.56 15.17 -2.97
CA LEU A 258 -11.62 16.03 -3.49
C LEU A 258 -11.28 16.56 -4.89
N VAL A 259 -10.10 17.17 -5.05
CA VAL A 259 -9.63 17.71 -6.33
C VAL A 259 -9.56 16.62 -7.41
N LYS A 260 -9.10 15.42 -7.04
CA LYS A 260 -9.08 14.25 -7.93
C LYS A 260 -10.49 13.85 -8.36
N LEU A 261 -11.44 13.82 -7.42
CA LEU A 261 -12.83 13.51 -7.73
C LEU A 261 -13.47 14.57 -8.62
N GLU A 262 -13.35 15.86 -8.27
CA GLU A 262 -13.87 16.99 -9.04
C GLU A 262 -13.34 16.98 -10.48
N LYS A 263 -12.07 16.64 -10.67
CA LYS A 263 -11.47 16.45 -12.00
C LYS A 263 -12.13 15.31 -12.77
N ILE A 264 -12.34 14.17 -12.13
CA ILE A 264 -12.94 12.99 -12.77
C ILE A 264 -14.40 13.23 -13.14
N CYS A 265 -15.19 13.80 -12.22
CA CYS A 265 -16.62 14.03 -12.45
C CYS A 265 -16.93 15.37 -13.15
N GLN A 266 -15.91 16.19 -13.41
CA GLN A 266 -16.02 17.51 -14.05
C GLN A 266 -17.04 18.43 -13.37
N ARG A 267 -17.06 18.41 -12.03
CA ARG A 267 -18.01 19.19 -11.20
C ARG A 267 -17.27 19.76 -9.98
N THR A 268 -17.70 20.92 -9.52
CA THR A 268 -17.28 21.45 -8.21
C THR A 268 -18.13 20.79 -7.12
N LEU A 269 -17.47 20.18 -6.15
CA LEU A 269 -18.10 19.43 -5.06
C LEU A 269 -17.81 20.06 -3.70
N MET A 270 -17.23 21.26 -3.68
CA MET A 270 -17.08 22.07 -2.47
C MET A 270 -18.44 22.20 -1.74
N ASP A 271 -18.40 22.04 -0.42
CA ASP A 271 -19.55 22.09 0.48
C ASP A 271 -20.64 21.01 0.26
N THR A 272 -20.40 20.02 -0.62
CA THR A 272 -21.30 18.87 -0.80
C THR A 272 -20.99 17.73 0.16
N ASN A 273 -22.00 16.95 0.52
CA ASN A 273 -21.84 15.72 1.28
C ASN A 273 -21.57 14.55 0.31
N ILE A 274 -20.31 14.25 0.06
CA ILE A 274 -19.92 13.17 -0.86
C ILE A 274 -20.18 11.81 -0.21
N VAL A 275 -20.96 10.97 -0.87
CA VAL A 275 -21.32 9.62 -0.43
C VAL A 275 -20.84 8.62 -1.48
N PHE A 276 -20.10 7.60 -1.05
CA PHE A 276 -19.67 6.51 -1.91
C PHE A 276 -20.66 5.36 -1.80
N PHE A 277 -21.19 4.88 -2.92
CA PHE A 277 -21.96 3.66 -2.99
C PHE A 277 -21.19 2.60 -3.80
N LEU A 278 -20.68 1.59 -3.09
CA LEU A 278 -19.77 0.56 -3.62
C LEU A 278 -20.34 -0.84 -3.32
N PRO A 279 -21.39 -1.27 -4.03
CA PRO A 279 -22.02 -2.57 -3.79
C PRO A 279 -21.18 -3.74 -4.29
N THR A 280 -21.47 -4.92 -3.76
CA THR A 280 -20.86 -6.18 -4.22
C THR A 280 -21.49 -6.63 -5.52
N TRP A 281 -20.65 -7.14 -6.43
CA TRP A 281 -21.11 -7.83 -7.63
C TRP A 281 -21.98 -9.05 -7.30
N LYS A 282 -23.18 -9.13 -7.89
CA LYS A 282 -24.18 -10.16 -7.55
C LYS A 282 -24.26 -11.34 -8.52
N LYS A 283 -23.49 -11.34 -9.62
CA LYS A 283 -23.28 -12.52 -10.46
C LYS A 283 -21.89 -13.08 -10.15
N GLY A 284 -21.74 -14.35 -9.81
CA GLY A 284 -20.41 -14.93 -9.59
C GLY A 284 -19.59 -14.94 -10.89
N LYS A 285 -18.27 -15.16 -10.79
CA LYS A 285 -17.38 -15.36 -11.96
C LYS A 285 -17.89 -16.42 -12.94
N ASN A 286 -18.68 -17.38 -12.45
CA ASN A 286 -19.30 -18.45 -13.24
C ASN A 286 -20.62 -18.06 -13.91
N LYS A 287 -20.96 -16.76 -13.98
CA LYS A 287 -22.25 -16.23 -14.49
C LYS A 287 -23.51 -16.70 -13.73
N LYS A 288 -23.35 -17.48 -12.64
CA LYS A 288 -24.46 -17.82 -11.74
C LYS A 288 -24.92 -16.58 -10.99
N ILE A 289 -26.23 -16.39 -10.89
CA ILE A 289 -26.87 -15.32 -10.13
C ILE A 289 -26.76 -15.67 -8.64
N GLU A 290 -25.88 -14.96 -7.92
CA GLU A 290 -25.66 -15.12 -6.48
C GLU A 290 -26.68 -14.34 -5.63
N SER A 291 -27.55 -13.54 -6.28
CA SER A 291 -28.65 -12.79 -5.66
C SER A 291 -29.68 -12.34 -6.70
N ASN A 292 -30.96 -12.27 -6.31
CA ASN A 292 -32.05 -11.71 -7.11
C ASN A 292 -32.08 -10.16 -7.16
N ARG A 293 -30.97 -9.46 -6.88
CA ARG A 293 -30.90 -8.00 -7.00
C ARG A 293 -31.27 -7.55 -8.42
N GLU A 294 -32.46 -6.98 -8.55
CA GLU A 294 -32.82 -6.22 -9.74
C GLU A 294 -32.18 -4.83 -9.65
N TRP A 295 -31.16 -4.60 -10.45
CA TRP A 295 -30.55 -3.27 -10.65
C TRP A 295 -31.45 -2.32 -11.46
N SER A 296 -32.71 -2.67 -11.73
CA SER A 296 -33.75 -1.66 -12.00
C SER A 296 -33.85 -0.64 -10.86
N LYS A 297 -33.29 -1.00 -9.70
CA LYS A 297 -33.20 -0.24 -8.47
C LYS A 297 -31.73 -0.06 -8.07
N LEU A 298 -31.34 1.19 -7.83
CA LEU A 298 -30.00 1.58 -7.41
C LEU A 298 -29.59 0.91 -6.08
N PHE A 299 -30.37 1.05 -5.01
CA PHE A 299 -30.03 0.44 -3.70
C PHE A 299 -30.65 -0.95 -3.50
N GLY A 300 -31.67 -1.29 -4.29
CA GLY A 300 -32.36 -2.58 -4.26
C GLY A 300 -33.58 -2.60 -3.32
N PHE A 301 -34.00 -1.45 -2.79
CA PHE A 301 -35.14 -1.36 -1.89
C PHE A 301 -36.47 -1.50 -2.61
N SER A 302 -37.47 -2.09 -1.96
CA SER A 302 -38.79 -2.27 -2.58
C SER A 302 -39.50 -0.94 -2.87
N ASN A 303 -39.24 0.09 -2.05
CA ASN A 303 -39.91 1.40 -2.08
C ASN A 303 -39.11 2.51 -2.76
N GLU A 304 -37.93 2.24 -3.30
CA GLU A 304 -37.16 3.26 -4.00
C GLU A 304 -37.70 3.52 -5.42
N ASN A 305 -37.61 4.77 -5.84
CA ASN A 305 -37.74 5.21 -7.22
C ASN A 305 -36.81 6.41 -7.42
N GLU A 306 -36.57 6.78 -8.69
CA GLU A 306 -35.67 7.87 -9.04
C GLU A 306 -36.04 9.19 -8.36
N GLU A 307 -37.31 9.57 -8.37
CA GLU A 307 -37.79 10.83 -7.79
C GLU A 307 -37.48 10.94 -6.29
N ASN A 308 -37.73 9.88 -5.54
CA ASN A 308 -37.50 9.85 -4.09
C ASN A 308 -36.00 9.82 -3.77
N ILE A 309 -35.18 9.13 -4.58
CA ILE A 309 -33.71 9.16 -4.43
C ILE A 309 -33.20 10.58 -4.68
N VAL A 310 -33.61 11.23 -5.78
CA VAL A 310 -33.21 12.60 -6.10
C VAL A 310 -33.61 13.56 -4.99
N LYS A 311 -34.85 13.49 -4.50
CA LYS A 311 -35.31 14.31 -3.36
C LYS A 311 -34.45 14.10 -2.11
N MET A 312 -34.10 12.86 -1.78
CA MET A 312 -33.19 12.55 -0.67
C MET A 312 -31.81 13.18 -0.88
N LEU A 313 -31.24 13.07 -2.09
CA LEU A 313 -29.94 13.66 -2.44
C LEU A 313 -29.96 15.19 -2.30
N GLU A 314 -31.01 15.86 -2.80
CA GLU A 314 -31.15 17.31 -2.74
C GLU A 314 -31.32 17.82 -1.31
N ARG A 315 -32.25 17.24 -0.54
CA ARG A 315 -32.54 17.63 0.85
C ARG A 315 -31.31 17.57 1.75
N ASN A 316 -30.46 16.56 1.53
CA ASN A 316 -29.29 16.31 2.35
C ASN A 316 -28.00 16.88 1.72
N ASN A 317 -28.11 17.66 0.63
CA ASN A 317 -26.99 18.18 -0.16
C ASN A 317 -25.93 17.13 -0.50
N LEU A 318 -26.38 15.95 -0.94
CA LEU A 318 -25.52 14.82 -1.25
C LEU A 318 -25.01 14.89 -2.69
N PHE A 319 -23.80 14.35 -2.87
CA PHE A 319 -23.28 13.91 -4.15
C PHE A 319 -22.96 12.42 -4.05
N LEU A 320 -23.67 11.60 -4.82
CA LEU A 320 -23.57 10.15 -4.78
C LEU A 320 -22.63 9.64 -5.87
N LEU A 321 -21.46 9.14 -5.47
CA LEU A 321 -20.57 8.41 -6.36
C LEU A 321 -20.90 6.92 -6.30
N VAL A 322 -21.25 6.34 -7.44
CA VAL A 322 -21.57 4.92 -7.58
C VAL A 322 -20.46 4.24 -8.35
N LYS A 323 -19.90 3.14 -7.83
CA LYS A 323 -18.97 2.30 -8.60
C LYS A 323 -19.45 0.86 -8.62
N LEU A 324 -19.80 0.40 -9.81
CA LEU A 324 -20.25 -0.96 -10.06
C LEU A 324 -19.09 -1.85 -10.48
N HIS A 325 -19.32 -3.16 -10.43
CA HIS A 325 -18.44 -4.10 -11.13
C HIS A 325 -18.50 -3.82 -12.65
N PRO A 326 -17.40 -3.97 -13.42
CA PRO A 326 -17.41 -3.68 -14.86
C PRO A 326 -18.57 -4.31 -15.64
N TYR A 327 -18.88 -5.60 -15.38
CA TYR A 327 -20.04 -6.26 -15.98
C TYR A 327 -21.40 -5.65 -15.61
N GLU A 328 -21.56 -5.11 -14.40
CA GLU A 328 -22.79 -4.43 -13.99
C GLU A 328 -22.83 -3.01 -14.57
N TYR A 329 -21.69 -2.32 -14.62
CA TYR A 329 -21.57 -1.02 -15.26
C TYR A 329 -22.07 -1.08 -16.71
N ASP A 330 -21.60 -2.04 -17.51
CA ASP A 330 -22.00 -2.13 -18.92
C ASP A 330 -23.51 -2.38 -19.13
N VAL A 331 -24.16 -3.04 -18.17
CA VAL A 331 -25.59 -3.35 -18.22
C VAL A 331 -26.45 -2.18 -17.74
N TYR A 332 -25.98 -1.43 -16.75
CA TYR A 332 -26.80 -0.44 -16.03
C TYR A 332 -26.42 1.01 -16.25
N LYS A 333 -25.32 1.30 -16.95
CA LYS A 333 -24.81 2.67 -17.17
C LYS A 333 -25.82 3.66 -17.75
N ASP A 334 -26.83 3.17 -18.47
CA ASP A 334 -27.82 4.01 -19.17
C ASP A 334 -29.09 4.29 -18.33
N MET A 335 -29.16 3.86 -17.06
CA MET A 335 -30.27 4.19 -16.17
C MET A 335 -30.41 5.71 -15.96
N ASP A 336 -31.64 6.21 -15.94
CA ASP A 336 -31.94 7.65 -15.85
C ASP A 336 -31.36 8.32 -14.60
N ILE A 337 -31.32 7.61 -13.47
CA ILE A 337 -30.69 8.09 -12.23
C ILE A 337 -29.22 8.52 -12.41
N PHE A 338 -28.47 7.90 -13.34
CA PHE A 338 -27.07 8.24 -13.60
C PHE A 338 -26.89 9.50 -14.46
N LYS A 339 -27.98 10.02 -15.04
CA LYS A 339 -27.98 11.28 -15.79
C LYS A 339 -28.14 12.50 -14.87
N HIS A 340 -28.53 12.30 -13.62
CA HIS A 340 -28.77 13.37 -12.66
C HIS A 340 -27.46 14.02 -12.16
N ASP A 341 -27.47 15.34 -11.90
CA ASP A 341 -26.24 16.08 -11.54
C ASP A 341 -25.66 15.75 -10.16
N ARG A 342 -26.45 15.13 -9.29
CA ARG A 342 -26.03 14.67 -7.96
C ARG A 342 -25.57 13.22 -7.93
N VAL A 343 -25.59 12.52 -9.07
CA VAL A 343 -25.16 11.12 -9.16
C VAL A 343 -24.01 11.03 -10.16
N PHE A 344 -22.97 10.28 -9.83
CA PHE A 344 -21.84 10.05 -10.71
C PHE A 344 -21.50 8.57 -10.73
N LEU A 345 -21.70 7.94 -11.89
CA LEU A 345 -21.33 6.56 -12.13
C LEU A 345 -19.83 6.49 -12.53
N LEU A 346 -19.00 6.04 -11.59
CA LEU A 346 -17.57 5.91 -11.78
C LEU A 346 -17.24 4.62 -12.55
N SER A 347 -16.73 4.77 -13.77
CA SER A 347 -16.22 3.69 -14.62
C SER A 347 -14.72 3.42 -14.38
N GLU A 348 -14.21 2.31 -14.92
CA GLU A 348 -12.75 2.08 -14.98
C GLU A 348 -12.06 3.04 -15.94
N GLU A 349 -12.71 3.37 -17.06
CA GLU A 349 -12.19 4.33 -18.05
C GLU A 349 -11.86 5.67 -17.39
N HIS A 350 -12.75 6.16 -16.52
CA HIS A 350 -12.52 7.39 -15.75
C HIS A 350 -11.25 7.33 -14.90
N LEU A 351 -11.00 6.18 -14.25
CA LEU A 351 -9.83 5.96 -13.39
C LEU A 351 -8.54 5.87 -14.22
N ILE A 352 -8.56 5.10 -15.31
CA ILE A 352 -7.43 4.88 -16.21
C ILE A 352 -7.03 6.19 -16.90
N GLN A 353 -7.97 6.90 -17.53
CA GLN A 353 -7.71 8.14 -18.25
C GLN A 353 -7.12 9.24 -17.35
N ASN A 354 -7.52 9.24 -16.07
CA ASN A 354 -7.02 10.21 -15.11
C ASN A 354 -5.80 9.74 -14.31
N ARG A 355 -5.37 8.47 -14.47
CA ARG A 355 -4.29 7.82 -13.69
C ARG A 355 -4.53 7.92 -12.19
N ILE A 356 -5.76 7.66 -11.77
CA ILE A 356 -6.21 7.72 -10.38
C ILE A 356 -6.80 6.37 -9.99
N HIS A 357 -6.51 5.91 -8.78
CA HIS A 357 -7.14 4.72 -8.21
C HIS A 357 -8.28 5.07 -7.26
N LEU A 358 -9.24 4.16 -7.13
CA LEU A 358 -10.41 4.32 -6.26
C LEU A 358 -10.02 4.75 -4.83
N TYR A 359 -8.98 4.13 -4.26
CA TYR A 359 -8.55 4.39 -2.87
C TYR A 359 -8.03 5.81 -2.67
N GLU A 360 -7.60 6.49 -3.73
CA GLU A 360 -7.18 7.89 -3.69
C GLU A 360 -8.36 8.86 -3.65
N LEU A 361 -9.59 8.38 -3.93
CA LEU A 361 -10.81 9.18 -3.88
C LEU A 361 -11.50 9.07 -2.52
N LEU A 362 -11.44 7.91 -1.87
CA LEU A 362 -12.26 7.58 -0.69
C LEU A 362 -12.12 8.62 0.44
N ASN A 363 -10.95 9.21 0.62
CA ASN A 363 -10.69 10.16 1.72
C ASN A 363 -11.54 11.46 1.66
N CYS A 364 -12.20 11.78 0.54
CA CYS A 364 -13.15 12.92 0.49
C CYS A 364 -14.60 12.54 0.86
N GLY A 365 -14.88 11.24 1.08
CA GLY A 365 -16.22 10.76 1.38
C GLY A 365 -16.61 11.00 2.82
N LYS A 366 -17.85 11.45 3.03
CA LYS A 366 -18.46 11.53 4.36
C LYS A 366 -18.96 10.19 4.87
N MET A 367 -19.32 9.28 3.97
CA MET A 367 -19.79 7.94 4.31
C MET A 367 -19.69 6.98 3.13
N LEU A 368 -19.69 5.68 3.45
CA LEU A 368 -19.75 4.57 2.53
C LEU A 368 -21.10 3.86 2.67
N ILE A 369 -21.81 3.66 1.57
CA ILE A 369 -22.92 2.72 1.44
C ILE A 369 -22.40 1.47 0.74
N THR A 370 -22.59 0.30 1.34
CA THR A 370 -22.14 -0.99 0.76
C THR A 370 -22.96 -2.15 1.34
N ASP A 371 -22.62 -3.38 0.99
CA ASP A 371 -23.29 -4.59 1.45
C ASP A 371 -22.28 -5.63 1.99
N TYR A 372 -21.77 -6.50 1.13
CA TYR A 372 -20.86 -7.59 1.47
C TYR A 372 -19.45 -7.34 0.91
N SER A 373 -19.10 -6.10 0.60
CA SER A 373 -17.81 -5.79 -0.03
C SER A 373 -16.68 -5.77 1.00
N SER A 374 -15.51 -6.30 0.67
CA SER A 374 -14.36 -6.22 1.59
C SER A 374 -13.80 -4.80 1.73
N ILE A 375 -14.22 -3.86 0.88
CA ILE A 375 -13.74 -2.47 0.90
C ILE A 375 -14.06 -1.76 2.22
N TYR A 376 -15.16 -2.11 2.90
CA TYR A 376 -15.51 -1.45 4.16
C TYR A 376 -14.46 -1.70 5.24
N PHE A 377 -13.78 -2.85 5.21
CA PHE A 377 -12.69 -3.12 6.14
C PHE A 377 -11.58 -2.09 5.96
N ASP A 378 -11.21 -1.79 4.72
CA ASP A 378 -10.15 -0.83 4.43
C ASP A 378 -10.54 0.60 4.82
N THR A 379 -11.80 1.00 4.63
CA THR A 379 -12.27 2.32 5.05
C THR A 379 -12.33 2.51 6.57
N LEU A 380 -12.27 1.43 7.37
CA LEU A 380 -12.11 1.54 8.84
C LEU A 380 -10.81 2.26 9.22
N LEU A 381 -9.77 2.20 8.38
CA LEU A 381 -8.49 2.86 8.63
C LEU A 381 -8.60 4.39 8.66
N VAL A 382 -9.59 4.96 7.99
CA VAL A 382 -9.88 6.40 7.96
C VAL A 382 -11.15 6.76 8.73
N ASP A 383 -11.65 5.84 9.56
CA ASP A 383 -12.88 5.99 10.36
C ASP A 383 -14.08 6.50 9.55
N MET A 384 -14.23 6.03 8.30
CA MET A 384 -15.36 6.40 7.46
C MET A 384 -16.65 5.79 8.03
N PRO A 385 -17.72 6.57 8.29
CA PRO A 385 -19.05 6.05 8.58
C PRO A 385 -19.55 5.13 7.47
N ILE A 386 -20.18 4.01 7.84
CA ILE A 386 -20.66 3.01 6.88
C ILE A 386 -22.15 2.77 7.10
N ILE A 387 -22.94 2.66 6.04
CA ILE A 387 -24.32 2.16 6.01
C ILE A 387 -24.34 0.88 5.18
N PHE A 388 -24.92 -0.18 5.72
CA PHE A 388 -25.04 -1.47 5.04
C PHE A 388 -26.44 -1.62 4.43
N THR A 389 -26.53 -2.10 3.19
CA THR A 389 -27.80 -2.40 2.50
C THR A 389 -27.94 -3.91 2.20
N PRO A 390 -28.02 -4.79 3.22
CA PRO A 390 -27.97 -6.23 3.06
C PRO A 390 -29.35 -6.87 2.75
N PHE A 391 -30.16 -6.26 1.88
CA PHE A 391 -31.56 -6.66 1.64
C PHE A 391 -31.74 -8.13 1.17
N ASP A 392 -30.68 -8.76 0.66
CA ASP A 392 -30.65 -10.11 0.12
C ASP A 392 -29.84 -11.11 0.97
N ILE A 393 -29.51 -10.78 2.23
CA ILE A 393 -28.53 -11.53 3.04
C ILE A 393 -28.89 -13.01 3.22
N ASN A 394 -30.17 -13.32 3.38
CA ASN A 394 -30.65 -14.69 3.59
C ASN A 394 -30.40 -15.57 2.35
N GLU A 395 -30.51 -15.01 1.15
CA GLU A 395 -30.22 -15.72 -0.10
C GLU A 395 -28.70 -15.72 -0.37
N TYR A 396 -28.06 -14.57 -0.18
CA TYR A 396 -26.65 -14.35 -0.47
C TYR A 396 -25.75 -15.24 0.39
N SER A 397 -26.00 -15.34 1.70
CA SER A 397 -25.23 -16.17 2.63
C SER A 397 -25.29 -17.66 2.27
N LYS A 398 -26.46 -18.17 1.86
CA LYS A 398 -26.64 -19.57 1.45
C LYS A 398 -25.88 -19.92 0.17
N LYS A 399 -25.84 -19.00 -0.80
CA LYS A 399 -25.18 -19.22 -2.10
C LYS A 399 -23.68 -18.92 -2.06
N ARG A 400 -23.28 -17.82 -1.41
CA ARG A 400 -21.90 -17.32 -1.45
C ARG A 400 -21.06 -17.80 -0.27
N GLY A 401 -21.68 -17.98 0.89
CA GLY A 401 -21.03 -18.33 2.15
C GLY A 401 -20.22 -17.18 2.76
N PHE A 402 -20.26 -17.06 4.10
CA PHE A 402 -19.38 -16.16 4.86
C PHE A 402 -18.32 -16.93 5.64
N LEU A 403 -17.16 -16.30 5.83
CA LEU A 403 -16.07 -16.80 6.68
C LEU A 403 -16.18 -16.30 8.12
N ILE A 404 -16.94 -15.23 8.35
CA ILE A 404 -17.09 -14.58 9.64
C ILE A 404 -18.57 -14.44 9.98
N GLU A 405 -18.91 -14.83 11.21
CA GLU A 405 -20.27 -14.79 11.72
C GLU A 405 -20.28 -14.38 13.21
N PRO A 406 -21.33 -13.70 13.70
CA PRO A 406 -22.50 -13.24 12.93
C PRO A 406 -22.17 -11.99 12.08
N TYR A 407 -22.80 -11.87 10.90
CA TYR A 407 -22.58 -10.75 9.97
C TYR A 407 -22.75 -9.39 10.67
N ASP A 408 -23.77 -9.24 11.51
CA ASP A 408 -24.09 -7.99 12.21
C ASP A 408 -22.94 -7.49 13.09
N PHE A 409 -22.19 -8.41 13.69
CA PHE A 409 -21.06 -8.08 14.55
C PHE A 409 -19.91 -7.48 13.73
N PHE A 410 -19.59 -8.10 12.60
CA PHE A 410 -18.44 -7.70 11.76
C PHE A 410 -18.71 -6.51 10.84
N THR A 411 -19.98 -6.08 10.72
CA THR A 411 -20.39 -4.93 9.90
C THR A 411 -20.77 -3.73 10.78
N PRO A 412 -19.81 -2.85 11.12
CA PRO A 412 -20.01 -1.80 12.12
C PRO A 412 -20.72 -0.56 11.55
N GLY A 413 -21.99 -0.73 11.19
CA GLY A 413 -22.88 0.33 10.68
C GLY A 413 -24.34 -0.13 10.77
N PRO A 414 -25.33 0.78 10.57
CA PRO A 414 -26.72 0.41 10.45
C PRO A 414 -26.93 -0.48 9.23
N LYS A 415 -27.88 -1.41 9.34
CA LYS A 415 -28.36 -2.24 8.23
C LYS A 415 -29.74 -1.71 7.88
N VAL A 416 -29.89 -1.23 6.66
CA VAL A 416 -31.13 -0.61 6.18
C VAL A 416 -31.68 -1.42 5.02
N GLU A 417 -33.00 -1.54 4.97
CA GLU A 417 -33.71 -2.31 3.94
C GLU A 417 -34.72 -1.46 3.16
N LYS A 418 -34.84 -0.17 3.51
CA LYS A 418 -35.73 0.80 2.89
C LYS A 418 -35.06 2.14 2.66
N LEU A 419 -35.59 2.91 1.71
CA LEU A 419 -35.06 4.24 1.39
C LEU A 419 -35.21 5.24 2.55
N GLU A 420 -36.29 5.20 3.32
CA GLU A 420 -36.49 6.12 4.46
C GLU A 420 -35.48 5.83 5.57
N GLU A 421 -35.20 4.55 5.85
CA GLU A 421 -34.19 4.14 6.83
C GLU A 421 -32.79 4.61 6.40
N LEU A 422 -32.49 4.52 5.09
CA LEU A 422 -31.25 5.05 4.54
C LEU A 422 -31.16 6.58 4.72
N GLU A 423 -32.22 7.31 4.36
CA GLU A 423 -32.28 8.78 4.51
C GLU A 423 -32.09 9.20 5.98
N GLU A 424 -32.74 8.51 6.93
CA GLU A 424 -32.60 8.77 8.35
C GLU A 424 -31.16 8.59 8.86
N GLU A 425 -30.49 7.50 8.50
CA GLU A 425 -29.12 7.22 8.94
C GLU A 425 -28.10 8.17 8.26
N ILE A 426 -28.33 8.54 7.00
CA ILE A 426 -27.57 9.61 6.33
C ILE A 426 -27.68 10.92 7.11
N ALA A 427 -28.91 11.33 7.45
CA ALA A 427 -29.15 12.59 8.18
C ALA A 427 -28.49 12.57 9.57
N ARG A 428 -28.51 11.42 10.27
CA ARG A 428 -27.80 11.24 11.54
C ARG A 428 -26.29 11.47 11.38
N TYR A 429 -25.65 10.83 10.41
CA TYR A 429 -24.22 11.03 10.17
C TYR A 429 -23.88 12.48 9.76
N ILE A 430 -24.68 13.12 8.91
CA ILE A 430 -24.49 14.53 8.54
C ILE A 430 -24.59 15.44 9.77
N SER A 431 -25.51 15.15 10.69
CA SER A 431 -25.67 15.88 11.95
C SER A 431 -24.60 15.57 13.02
N GLY A 432 -23.64 14.68 12.72
CA GLY A 432 -22.58 14.27 13.65
C GLY A 432 -23.01 13.21 14.68
N LYS A 433 -24.19 12.60 14.52
CA LYS A 433 -24.68 11.52 15.38
C LYS A 433 -24.22 10.17 14.83
N ASP A 434 -23.15 9.64 15.42
CA ASP A 434 -22.57 8.37 14.99
C ASP A 434 -22.52 7.37 16.15
N GLN A 435 -23.51 6.46 16.18
CA GLN A 435 -23.62 5.41 17.20
C GLN A 435 -22.73 4.20 16.92
N TYR A 436 -22.06 4.15 15.76
CA TYR A 436 -21.29 2.99 15.30
C TYR A 436 -19.78 3.20 15.39
N LYS A 437 -19.32 4.39 15.79
CA LYS A 437 -17.89 4.71 15.94
C LYS A 437 -17.13 3.69 16.78
N ASP A 438 -17.60 3.36 17.97
CA ASP A 438 -16.93 2.38 18.85
C ASP A 438 -16.94 0.96 18.25
N LYS A 439 -17.99 0.61 17.51
CA LYS A 439 -18.06 -0.67 16.77
C LYS A 439 -17.05 -0.69 15.63
N ARG A 440 -16.89 0.40 14.89
CA ARG A 440 -15.88 0.53 13.83
C ARG A 440 -14.48 0.39 14.40
N GLU A 441 -14.21 1.06 15.52
CA GLU A 441 -12.93 0.96 16.22
C GLU A 441 -12.63 -0.48 16.67
N ARG A 442 -13.63 -1.16 17.24
CA ARG A 442 -13.51 -2.57 17.63
C ARG A 442 -13.16 -3.48 16.46
N ILE A 443 -13.89 -3.37 15.33
CA ILE A 443 -13.62 -4.21 14.15
C ILE A 443 -12.27 -3.84 13.53
N LYS A 444 -11.90 -2.57 13.49
CA LYS A 444 -10.58 -2.12 13.04
C LYS A 444 -9.45 -2.81 13.83
N ASN A 445 -9.57 -2.85 15.15
CA ASN A 445 -8.56 -3.47 16.02
C ASN A 445 -8.51 -5.01 15.93
N ILE A 446 -9.60 -5.66 15.50
CA ILE A 446 -9.62 -7.09 15.20
C ILE A 446 -8.94 -7.37 13.85
N VAL A 447 -9.18 -6.51 12.86
CA VAL A 447 -8.78 -6.71 11.46
C VAL A 447 -7.33 -6.32 11.21
N PHE A 448 -6.87 -5.21 11.78
CA PHE A 448 -5.59 -4.59 11.45
C PHE A 448 -4.57 -4.74 12.58
N LYS A 449 -3.37 -5.23 12.26
CA LYS A 449 -2.21 -5.08 13.15
C LYS A 449 -1.61 -3.67 13.07
N TYR A 450 -1.61 -3.08 11.87
CA TYR A 450 -1.07 -1.75 11.61
C TYR A 450 -2.16 -0.87 11.02
N THR A 451 -2.27 0.35 11.56
CA THR A 451 -3.26 1.35 11.14
C THR A 451 -2.62 2.60 10.54
N ASP A 452 -1.30 2.55 10.25
CA ASP A 452 -0.57 3.64 9.58
C ASP A 452 -0.53 3.45 8.04
N ASN A 453 -0.03 4.45 7.34
CA ASN A 453 0.14 4.48 5.88
C ASN A 453 1.54 4.04 5.43
N LYS A 454 2.09 3.00 6.06
CA LYS A 454 3.44 2.47 5.79
C LYS A 454 3.43 1.01 5.33
N ALA A 455 2.30 0.51 4.81
CA ALA A 455 2.19 -0.88 4.37
C ALA A 455 3.14 -1.17 3.21
N SER A 456 3.21 -0.30 2.20
CA SER A 456 4.10 -0.45 1.06
C SER A 456 5.58 -0.54 1.48
N LEU A 457 6.00 0.29 2.44
CA LEU A 457 7.37 0.24 2.98
C LEU A 457 7.64 -1.08 3.71
N ARG A 458 6.68 -1.56 4.51
CA ARG A 458 6.81 -2.83 5.24
C ARG A 458 6.87 -4.03 4.29
N VAL A 459 6.08 -4.01 3.21
CA VAL A 459 6.14 -5.01 2.13
C VAL A 459 7.51 -5.00 1.46
N TRP A 460 8.00 -3.84 1.00
CA TRP A 460 9.31 -3.75 0.34
C TRP A 460 10.46 -4.24 1.21
N LYS A 461 10.42 -3.97 2.53
CA LYS A 461 11.41 -4.51 3.48
C LYS A 461 11.40 -6.03 3.54
N GLU A 462 10.24 -6.67 3.54
CA GLU A 462 10.14 -8.13 3.56
C GLU A 462 10.53 -8.75 2.22
N ILE A 463 10.21 -8.11 1.09
CA ILE A 463 10.67 -8.54 -0.25
C ILE A 463 12.20 -8.50 -0.29
N ASP A 464 12.82 -7.37 0.04
CA ASP A 464 14.26 -7.18 0.03
C ASP A 464 14.99 -8.17 0.94
N LYS A 465 14.48 -8.35 2.17
CA LYS A 465 14.99 -9.33 3.13
C LYS A 465 14.90 -10.77 2.60
N TYR A 466 13.80 -11.13 1.94
CA TYR A 466 13.63 -12.47 1.37
C TYR A 466 14.58 -12.70 0.20
N LEU A 467 14.63 -11.77 -0.75
CA LEU A 467 15.48 -11.89 -1.94
C LEU A 467 16.98 -11.87 -1.57
N SER A 468 17.38 -11.10 -0.56
CA SER A 468 18.78 -11.07 -0.09
C SER A 468 19.23 -12.38 0.55
N LYS A 469 18.33 -13.12 1.20
CA LYS A 469 18.64 -14.41 1.83
C LYS A 469 18.69 -15.58 0.86
N ASN A 470 17.96 -15.48 -0.25
CA ASN A 470 17.85 -16.56 -1.24
C ASN A 470 18.71 -16.30 -2.49
N ARG A 471 19.65 -15.35 -2.40
CA ARG A 471 20.64 -15.04 -3.46
C ARG A 471 21.96 -15.82 -3.32
N THR A 472 22.13 -16.56 -2.23
CA THR A 472 23.17 -17.58 -2.03
C THR A 472 22.65 -18.94 -2.45
#